data_AF-A0A840N7B6-F1
#
_entry.id   AF-A0A840N7B6-F1
#
_cell.length_a   1.000
_cell.length_b   1.000
_cell.length_c   1.000
_cell.angle_alpha   90.00
_cell.angle_beta   90.00
_cell.angle_gamma   90.00
#
_symmetry.space_group_name_H-M   'P 1'
#
loop_
_entity.id
_entity.type
_entity.pdbx_description
1 polymer ?
#
loop_
_entity_poly.entity_id
_entity_poly.type
_entity_poly.pdbx_seq_one_letter_code
_entity_poly.pdbx_strand_id
1 'polypeptide(L)'
;MDSRTEDNETPLDTLFASARIVHRRNFLTTGAAALMAAAGSDVAFAKEAPKQAANDQERKFMSHAVELMRKAGVVEKTGGPFGAVVVMNNEILSSSGNSVLRDNDPSAHAEVNAIRMACKKVGSPHIKGATLFSSCEPCPMCYSTAYWARVDKIYYAASWSDYADLFDDSNINQDMKQSYAKRTVRVAQLMRGDAQKVWLEYRNLPNKTRY
;
A
#
# COMPACT_ATOMS: atom_id res chain seq x y z
N MET A 1 6.71 12.77 -37.77
CA MET A 1 6.86 13.87 -36.80
C MET A 1 6.48 13.31 -35.45
N ASP A 2 7.47 12.71 -34.80
CA ASP A 2 7.34 12.02 -33.52
C ASP A 2 7.74 13.03 -32.43
N SER A 3 6.76 13.52 -31.67
CA SER A 3 6.98 14.40 -30.53
C SER A 3 6.54 13.66 -29.26
N ARG A 4 7.39 12.75 -28.77
CA ARG A 4 7.23 12.16 -27.45
C ARG A 4 8.09 12.94 -26.47
N THR A 5 7.40 13.87 -25.80
CA THR A 5 7.55 14.25 -24.38
C THR A 5 8.94 14.06 -23.80
N GLU A 6 9.72 15.14 -23.77
CA GLU A 6 10.83 15.29 -22.82
C GLU A 6 10.27 15.15 -21.40
N ASP A 7 10.79 14.17 -20.66
CA ASP A 7 10.55 13.98 -19.23
C ASP A 7 11.02 15.22 -18.48
N ASN A 8 10.07 16.08 -18.11
CA ASN A 8 10.35 17.32 -17.39
C ASN A 8 10.51 16.98 -15.89
N GLU A 9 11.66 16.42 -15.51
CA GLU A 9 12.03 16.22 -14.11
C GLU A 9 11.96 17.57 -13.38
N THR A 10 11.22 17.62 -12.28
CA THR A 10 11.10 18.85 -11.49
C THR A 10 12.34 19.05 -10.62
N PRO A 11 12.66 20.29 -10.19
CA PRO A 11 13.74 20.54 -9.22
C PRO A 11 13.61 19.74 -7.91
N LEU A 12 12.38 19.33 -7.56
CA LEU A 12 12.11 18.45 -6.43
C LEU A 12 12.52 17.00 -6.72
N ASP A 13 12.25 16.51 -7.93
CA ASP A 13 12.68 15.16 -8.35
C ASP A 13 14.20 15.05 -8.31
N THR A 14 14.91 16.09 -8.77
CA THR A 14 16.37 16.16 -8.68
C THR A 14 16.87 16.24 -7.23
N LEU A 15 16.21 17.02 -6.35
CA LEU A 15 16.58 17.12 -4.93
C LEU A 15 16.42 15.77 -4.22
N PHE A 16 15.30 15.07 -4.42
CA PHE A 16 15.06 13.76 -3.82
C PHE A 16 15.97 12.66 -4.41
N ALA A 17 16.33 12.74 -5.69
CA ALA A 17 17.29 11.83 -6.32
C ALA A 17 18.76 12.10 -5.93
N SER A 18 19.10 13.34 -5.56
CA SER A 18 20.47 13.77 -5.24
C SER A 18 20.99 13.32 -3.87
N ALA A 19 20.15 12.69 -3.05
CA ALA A 19 20.57 12.08 -1.79
C ALA A 19 21.56 10.94 -2.08
N ARG A 20 22.87 11.23 -1.98
CA ARG A 20 23.94 10.25 -2.15
C ARG A 20 23.87 9.19 -1.05
N ILE A 21 23.24 8.06 -1.35
CA ILE A 21 23.33 6.83 -0.55
C ILE A 21 24.63 6.10 -0.95
N VAL A 22 25.39 5.68 0.06
CA VAL A 22 26.72 5.06 -0.01
C VAL A 22 26.75 3.87 -0.97
N HIS A 23 27.84 3.73 -1.74
CA HIS A 23 28.01 2.78 -2.84
C HIS A 23 27.57 1.32 -2.52
N ARG A 24 26.73 0.78 -3.42
CA ARG A 24 26.16 -0.59 -3.50
C ARG A 24 27.09 -1.77 -3.14
N ARG A 25 28.42 -1.58 -3.18
CA ARG A 25 29.42 -2.66 -2.99
C ARG A 25 29.58 -3.14 -1.55
N ASN A 26 29.13 -2.39 -0.54
CA ASN A 26 29.25 -2.79 0.87
C ASN A 26 27.95 -3.34 1.49
N PHE A 27 26.87 -3.51 0.70
CA PHE A 27 25.53 -3.78 1.24
C PHE A 27 25.14 -5.28 1.29
N LEU A 28 25.94 -6.19 0.72
CA LEU A 28 25.60 -7.62 0.61
C LEU A 28 26.42 -8.57 1.50
N THR A 29 27.15 -8.04 2.48
CA THR A 29 27.90 -8.87 3.44
C THR A 29 27.49 -8.55 4.86
N THR A 30 26.30 -9.01 5.25
CA THR A 30 25.92 -9.44 6.61
C THR A 30 24.42 -9.75 6.63
N GLY A 31 24.05 -10.92 7.14
CA GLY A 31 22.64 -11.27 7.36
C GLY A 31 22.19 -12.63 6.84
N ALA A 32 23.07 -13.64 6.84
CA ALA A 32 22.58 -15.01 6.92
C ALA A 32 22.16 -15.31 8.37
N ALA A 33 20.97 -15.91 8.50
CA ALA A 33 20.39 -16.52 9.69
C ALA A 33 19.81 -15.58 10.77
N ALA A 34 18.50 -15.39 10.69
CA ALA A 34 17.63 -15.59 11.84
C ALA A 34 16.40 -16.38 11.38
N LEU A 35 16.43 -17.71 11.56
CA LEU A 35 15.20 -18.50 11.67
C LEU A 35 14.49 -18.02 12.94
N MET A 36 13.40 -17.28 12.78
CA MET A 36 12.48 -17.03 13.88
C MET A 36 11.70 -18.32 14.12
N ALA A 37 11.78 -18.80 15.35
CA ALA A 37 10.93 -19.85 15.86
C ALA A 37 9.46 -19.46 15.66
N ALA A 38 8.66 -20.40 15.16
CA ALA A 38 7.21 -20.30 15.21
C ALA A 38 6.79 -20.29 16.69
N ALA A 39 6.65 -19.10 17.27
CA ALA A 39 5.91 -18.92 18.49
C ALA A 39 4.43 -19.06 18.10
N GLY A 40 3.82 -20.18 18.48
CA GLY A 40 2.37 -20.33 18.48
C GLY A 40 1.80 -19.20 19.33
N SER A 41 1.33 -18.16 18.64
CA SER A 41 0.47 -17.16 19.23
C SER A 41 -0.93 -17.56 18.82
N ASP A 42 -1.85 -17.64 19.77
CA ASP A 42 -3.26 -17.59 19.45
C ASP A 42 -3.50 -16.27 18.72
N VAL A 43 -3.48 -16.34 17.39
CA VAL A 43 -3.59 -15.20 16.47
C VAL A 43 -5.03 -14.72 16.60
N ALA A 44 -5.29 -13.83 17.54
CA ALA A 44 -6.57 -13.16 17.66
C ALA A 44 -6.71 -12.21 16.48
N PHE A 45 -7.22 -12.71 15.36
CA PHE A 45 -7.67 -11.90 14.24
C PHE A 45 -8.74 -10.91 14.76
N ALA A 46 -8.76 -9.69 14.19
CA ALA A 46 -9.94 -8.86 14.38
C ALA A 46 -11.16 -9.65 13.90
N LYS A 47 -12.33 -9.46 14.54
CA LYS A 47 -13.57 -10.07 14.04
C LYS A 47 -13.72 -9.73 12.55
N GLU A 48 -14.02 -10.75 11.74
CA GLU A 48 -14.31 -10.59 10.31
C GLU A 48 -15.25 -9.39 10.11
N ALA A 49 -15.01 -8.61 9.05
CA ALA A 49 -15.93 -7.56 8.67
C ALA A 49 -17.34 -8.14 8.44
N PRO A 50 -18.40 -7.36 8.69
CA PRO A 50 -19.76 -7.84 8.49
C PRO A 50 -19.97 -8.31 7.05
N LYS A 51 -20.48 -9.54 6.89
CA LYS A 51 -20.82 -10.11 5.59
C LYS A 51 -21.99 -9.32 5.00
N GLN A 52 -21.82 -8.83 3.77
CA GLN A 52 -22.86 -8.11 3.03
C GLN A 52 -23.24 -8.91 1.78
N ALA A 53 -24.55 -9.04 1.50
CA ALA A 53 -25.00 -9.57 0.23
C ALA A 53 -24.62 -8.60 -0.90
N ALA A 54 -23.80 -9.07 -1.85
CA ALA A 54 -23.44 -8.29 -3.02
C ALA A 54 -24.61 -8.23 -4.02
N ASN A 55 -24.74 -7.13 -4.76
CA ASN A 55 -25.52 -7.10 -6.00
C ASN A 55 -24.70 -7.63 -7.19
N ASP A 56 -25.32 -7.76 -8.38
CA ASP A 56 -24.64 -8.31 -9.56
C ASP A 56 -23.45 -7.47 -10.03
N GLN A 57 -23.54 -6.15 -9.85
CA GLN A 57 -22.48 -5.25 -10.27
C GLN A 57 -21.28 -5.33 -9.32
N GLU A 58 -21.52 -5.37 -8.02
CA GLU A 58 -20.49 -5.60 -6.99
C GLU A 58 -19.81 -6.96 -7.17
N ARG A 59 -20.57 -8.01 -7.52
CA ARG A 59 -20.01 -9.31 -7.90
C ARG A 59 -19.04 -9.19 -9.07
N LYS A 60 -19.41 -8.50 -10.16
CA LYS A 60 -18.53 -8.31 -11.32
C LYS A 60 -17.25 -7.58 -10.96
N PHE A 61 -17.32 -6.53 -10.15
CA PHE A 61 -16.12 -5.81 -9.71
C PHE A 61 -15.20 -6.67 -8.85
N MET A 62 -15.77 -7.45 -7.91
CA MET A 62 -14.98 -8.38 -7.11
C MET A 62 -14.38 -9.51 -7.94
N SER A 63 -15.13 -10.08 -8.89
CA SER A 63 -14.61 -11.07 -9.83
C SER A 63 -13.42 -10.54 -10.64
N HIS A 64 -13.47 -9.27 -11.07
CA HIS A 64 -12.35 -8.61 -11.76
C HIS A 64 -11.12 -8.48 -10.85
N ALA A 65 -11.29 -8.16 -9.57
CA ALA A 65 -10.19 -8.15 -8.60
C ALA A 65 -9.57 -9.56 -8.43
N VAL A 66 -10.39 -10.61 -8.36
CA VAL A 66 -9.92 -12.01 -8.27
C VAL A 66 -9.20 -12.46 -9.54
N GLU A 67 -9.67 -12.03 -10.71
CA GLU A 67 -8.97 -12.30 -11.98
C GLU A 67 -7.57 -11.69 -11.99
N LEU A 68 -7.44 -10.44 -11.54
CA LEU A 68 -6.15 -9.75 -11.41
C LEU A 68 -5.24 -10.41 -10.37
N MET A 69 -5.80 -10.88 -9.26
CA MET A 69 -5.09 -11.69 -8.26
C MET A 69 -4.46 -12.92 -8.88
N ARG A 70 -5.24 -13.70 -9.66
CA ARG A 70 -4.72 -14.87 -10.36
C ARG A 70 -3.66 -14.49 -11.39
N LYS A 71 -3.90 -13.44 -12.16
CA LYS A 71 -2.96 -12.96 -13.19
C LYS A 71 -1.62 -12.57 -12.58
N ALA A 72 -1.62 -11.75 -11.54
CA ALA A 72 -0.39 -11.27 -10.88
C ALA A 72 0.38 -12.38 -10.17
N GLY A 73 -0.29 -13.19 -9.35
CA GLY A 73 0.40 -14.19 -8.51
C GLY A 73 0.71 -15.51 -9.21
N VAL A 74 -0.16 -15.96 -10.11
CA VAL A 74 -0.09 -17.33 -10.67
C VAL A 74 0.43 -17.31 -12.11
N VAL A 75 -0.04 -16.39 -12.95
CA VAL A 75 0.29 -16.37 -14.38
C VAL A 75 1.58 -15.61 -14.64
N GLU A 76 1.60 -14.32 -14.29
CA GLU A 76 2.68 -13.40 -14.65
C GLU A 76 3.76 -13.33 -13.56
N LYS A 77 3.43 -13.76 -12.34
CA LYS A 77 4.34 -13.79 -11.18
C LYS A 77 4.99 -12.43 -10.91
N THR A 78 4.22 -11.36 -11.11
CA THR A 78 4.67 -9.99 -10.85
C THR A 78 4.77 -9.68 -9.35
N GLY A 79 4.16 -10.52 -8.52
CA GLY A 79 4.17 -10.46 -7.06
C GLY A 79 3.29 -11.54 -6.44
N GLY A 80 2.79 -11.30 -5.23
CA GLY A 80 1.82 -12.21 -4.58
C GLY A 80 0.45 -12.22 -5.27
N PRO A 81 -0.43 -13.19 -4.96
CA PRO A 81 -1.75 -13.30 -5.56
C PRO A 81 -2.72 -12.26 -4.96
N PHE A 82 -2.59 -11.00 -5.39
CA PHE A 82 -3.48 -9.91 -4.95
C PHE A 82 -3.90 -9.06 -6.15
N GLY A 83 -5.17 -8.64 -6.15
CA GLY A 83 -5.77 -7.81 -7.19
C GLY A 83 -6.75 -6.82 -6.58
N ALA A 84 -6.88 -5.65 -7.21
CA ALA A 84 -7.73 -4.58 -6.71
C ALA A 84 -8.34 -3.74 -7.83
N VAL A 85 -9.53 -3.20 -7.57
CA VAL A 85 -10.32 -2.38 -8.49
C VAL A 85 -10.87 -1.17 -7.75
N VAL A 86 -10.65 0.03 -8.27
CA VAL A 86 -11.24 1.26 -7.75
C VAL A 86 -12.41 1.65 -8.63
N VAL A 87 -13.59 1.79 -8.03
CA VAL A 87 -14.86 2.11 -8.69
C VAL A 87 -15.39 3.44 -8.17
N MET A 88 -15.91 4.28 -9.05
CA MET A 88 -16.65 5.49 -8.68
C MET A 88 -17.82 5.65 -9.66
N ASN A 89 -19.00 6.01 -9.16
CA ASN A 89 -20.21 6.15 -9.98
C ASN A 89 -20.52 4.90 -10.84
N ASN A 90 -20.32 3.70 -10.28
CA ASN A 90 -20.47 2.40 -10.96
C ASN A 90 -19.53 2.18 -12.17
N GLU A 91 -18.46 2.97 -12.30
CA GLU A 91 -17.45 2.81 -13.34
C GLU A 91 -16.08 2.50 -12.73
N ILE A 92 -15.32 1.63 -13.39
CA ILE A 92 -13.95 1.32 -12.99
C ILE A 92 -13.05 2.52 -13.32
N LEU A 93 -12.54 3.20 -12.29
CA LEU A 93 -11.54 4.25 -12.46
C LEU A 93 -10.18 3.64 -12.81
N SER A 94 -9.78 2.62 -12.07
CA SER A 94 -8.52 1.89 -12.24
C SER A 94 -8.63 0.47 -11.69
N SER A 95 -7.73 -0.40 -12.11
CA SER A 95 -7.58 -1.74 -11.55
C SER A 95 -6.13 -2.20 -11.70
N SER A 96 -5.62 -2.95 -10.74
CA SER A 96 -4.24 -3.43 -10.78
C SER A 96 -4.05 -4.73 -9.99
N GLY A 97 -3.00 -5.47 -10.34
CA GLY A 97 -2.47 -6.59 -9.56
C GLY A 97 -1.26 -6.18 -8.74
N ASN A 98 -0.80 -7.07 -7.85
CA ASN A 98 0.46 -6.89 -7.13
C ASN A 98 1.65 -6.91 -8.09
N SER A 99 2.59 -5.99 -7.91
CA SER A 99 3.80 -5.90 -8.73
C SER A 99 5.09 -5.76 -7.92
N VAL A 100 5.07 -6.18 -6.64
CA VAL A 100 6.21 -6.06 -5.71
C VAL A 100 7.51 -6.64 -6.30
N LEU A 101 7.44 -7.84 -6.89
CA LEU A 101 8.62 -8.52 -7.43
C LEU A 101 9.05 -7.93 -8.77
N ARG A 102 8.09 -7.56 -9.62
CA ARG A 102 8.37 -6.95 -10.94
C ARG A 102 9.07 -5.60 -10.78
N ASP A 103 8.56 -4.76 -9.88
CA ASP A 103 8.99 -3.37 -9.75
C ASP A 103 10.09 -3.19 -8.71
N ASN A 104 10.43 -4.24 -7.96
CA ASN A 104 11.30 -4.16 -6.77
C ASN A 104 10.83 -3.08 -5.78
N ASP A 105 9.51 -2.91 -5.65
CA ASP A 105 8.87 -1.93 -4.78
C ASP A 105 8.02 -2.67 -3.73
N PRO A 106 8.43 -2.74 -2.46
CA PRO A 106 7.65 -3.41 -1.41
C PRO A 106 6.29 -2.76 -1.16
N SER A 107 6.06 -1.53 -1.64
CA SER A 107 4.77 -0.84 -1.56
C SER A 107 3.84 -1.12 -2.74
N ALA A 108 4.29 -1.81 -3.80
CA ALA A 108 3.53 -2.07 -5.02
C ALA A 108 2.49 -3.20 -4.86
N HIS A 109 1.72 -3.13 -3.77
CA HIS A 109 0.53 -3.94 -3.54
C HIS A 109 -0.58 -3.56 -4.51
N ALA A 110 -1.51 -4.48 -4.77
CA ALA A 110 -2.57 -4.27 -5.76
C ALA A 110 -3.43 -3.04 -5.43
N GLU A 111 -3.81 -2.88 -4.16
CA GLU A 111 -4.63 -1.77 -3.67
C GLU A 111 -3.89 -0.44 -3.80
N VAL A 112 -2.61 -0.41 -3.43
CA VAL A 112 -1.75 0.78 -3.54
C VAL A 112 -1.60 1.17 -5.01
N ASN A 113 -1.32 0.23 -5.89
CA ASN A 113 -1.21 0.46 -7.33
C ASN A 113 -2.53 1.00 -7.91
N ALA A 114 -3.66 0.37 -7.61
CA ALA A 114 -4.96 0.80 -8.10
C ALA A 114 -5.31 2.21 -7.61
N ILE A 115 -5.10 2.52 -6.33
CA ILE A 115 -5.34 3.86 -5.76
C ILE A 115 -4.41 4.89 -6.41
N ARG A 116 -3.11 4.61 -6.55
CA ARG A 116 -2.15 5.49 -7.24
C ARG A 116 -2.62 5.83 -8.65
N MET A 117 -3.07 4.83 -9.41
CA MET A 117 -3.60 5.01 -10.77
C MET A 117 -4.90 5.83 -10.78
N ALA A 118 -5.81 5.59 -9.84
CA ALA A 118 -7.07 6.36 -9.73
C ALA A 118 -6.79 7.84 -9.40
N CYS A 119 -5.95 8.11 -8.41
CA CYS A 119 -5.56 9.48 -8.05
C CYS A 119 -4.90 10.22 -9.22
N LYS A 120 -4.00 9.55 -9.96
CA LYS A 120 -3.41 10.12 -11.18
C LYS A 120 -4.45 10.43 -12.26
N LYS A 121 -5.40 9.51 -12.49
CA LYS A 121 -6.48 9.69 -13.48
C LYS A 121 -7.42 10.84 -13.12
N VAL A 122 -7.73 11.01 -11.84
CA VAL A 122 -8.57 12.10 -11.33
C VAL A 122 -7.80 13.43 -11.25
N GLY A 123 -6.47 13.39 -11.19
CA GLY A 123 -5.64 14.58 -10.97
C GLY A 123 -5.73 15.11 -9.53
N SER A 124 -6.03 14.22 -8.56
CA SER A 124 -6.24 14.56 -7.15
C SER A 124 -5.68 13.44 -6.26
N PRO A 125 -5.05 13.76 -5.12
CA PRO A 125 -4.68 12.73 -4.13
C PRO A 125 -5.91 12.12 -3.44
N HIS A 126 -7.09 12.74 -3.57
CA HIS A 126 -8.34 12.30 -3.00
C HIS A 126 -9.29 11.78 -4.06
N ILE A 127 -9.82 10.59 -3.83
CA ILE A 127 -10.83 9.91 -4.65
C ILE A 127 -12.09 9.66 -3.80
N LYS A 128 -12.54 10.70 -3.08
CA LYS A 128 -13.75 10.64 -2.25
C LYS A 128 -14.96 10.20 -3.07
N GLY A 129 -15.79 9.32 -2.50
CA GLY A 129 -16.88 8.65 -3.22
C GLY A 129 -16.46 7.36 -3.93
N ALA A 130 -15.17 7.03 -3.98
CA ALA A 130 -14.71 5.77 -4.55
C ALA A 130 -14.97 4.59 -3.59
N THR A 131 -15.23 3.43 -4.18
CA THR A 131 -15.21 2.13 -3.53
C THR A 131 -14.03 1.31 -4.04
N LEU A 132 -13.26 0.73 -3.13
CA LEU A 132 -12.19 -0.21 -3.43
C LEU A 132 -12.72 -1.64 -3.31
N PHE A 133 -12.58 -2.44 -4.36
CA PHE A 133 -12.79 -3.88 -4.32
C PHE A 133 -11.41 -4.55 -4.30
N SER A 134 -11.07 -5.20 -3.20
CA SER A 134 -9.80 -5.89 -3.00
C SER A 134 -10.01 -7.40 -2.99
N SER A 135 -9.16 -8.17 -3.66
CA SER A 135 -9.26 -9.64 -3.63
C SER A 135 -9.04 -10.19 -2.22
N CYS A 136 -8.27 -9.49 -1.39
CA CYS A 136 -7.97 -9.85 -0.01
C CYS A 136 -8.20 -8.66 0.94
N GLU A 137 -8.40 -8.93 2.22
CA GLU A 137 -8.51 -7.92 3.27
C GLU A 137 -7.26 -7.03 3.27
N PRO A 138 -7.40 -5.69 3.12
CA PRO A 138 -6.24 -4.82 2.97
C PRO A 138 -5.30 -4.88 4.17
N CYS A 139 -4.02 -5.05 3.91
CA CYS A 139 -2.98 -4.96 4.95
C CYS A 139 -2.93 -3.54 5.55
N PRO A 140 -2.25 -3.32 6.69
CA PRO A 140 -2.17 -2.00 7.33
C PRO A 140 -1.70 -0.86 6.41
N MET A 141 -0.77 -1.15 5.48
CA MET A 141 -0.31 -0.18 4.48
C MET A 141 -1.40 0.13 3.45
N CYS A 142 -2.06 -0.88 2.90
CA CYS A 142 -3.11 -0.73 1.91
C CYS A 142 -4.32 0.02 2.50
N TYR A 143 -4.74 -0.35 3.73
CA TYR A 143 -5.81 0.35 4.44
C TYR A 143 -5.46 1.83 4.68
N SER A 144 -4.25 2.10 5.16
CA SER A 144 -3.78 3.48 5.37
C SER A 144 -3.78 4.27 4.06
N THR A 145 -3.36 3.66 2.94
CA THR A 145 -3.36 4.29 1.62
C THR A 145 -4.78 4.65 1.18
N ALA A 146 -5.75 3.76 1.35
CA ALA A 146 -7.16 4.03 1.09
C ALA A 146 -7.71 5.16 1.98
N TYR A 147 -7.34 5.17 3.26
CA TYR A 147 -7.73 6.20 4.22
C TYR A 147 -7.20 7.59 3.82
N TRP A 148 -5.93 7.70 3.44
CA TRP A 148 -5.32 8.96 2.96
C TRP A 148 -5.94 9.42 1.64
N ALA A 149 -6.27 8.47 0.75
CA ALA A 149 -6.93 8.76 -0.51
C ALA A 149 -8.42 9.09 -0.38
N ARG A 150 -8.98 9.06 0.85
CA ARG A 150 -10.39 9.34 1.15
C ARG A 150 -11.34 8.35 0.46
N VAL A 151 -10.95 7.09 0.29
CA VAL A 151 -11.86 6.04 -0.21
C VAL A 151 -13.01 5.87 0.79
N ASP A 152 -14.25 5.85 0.30
CA ASP A 152 -15.45 5.81 1.16
C ASP A 152 -15.74 4.40 1.66
N LYS A 153 -15.44 3.39 0.84
CA LYS A 153 -15.76 1.99 1.16
C LYS A 153 -14.72 1.03 0.60
N ILE A 154 -14.45 -0.03 1.36
CA ILE A 154 -13.66 -1.17 0.91
C ILE A 154 -14.51 -2.43 1.01
N TYR A 155 -14.57 -3.20 -0.07
CA TYR A 155 -15.02 -4.59 -0.08
C TYR A 155 -13.81 -5.50 -0.24
N TYR A 156 -13.78 -6.63 0.46
CA TYR A 156 -12.77 -7.66 0.26
C TYR A 156 -13.40 -9.05 0.12
N ALA A 157 -12.67 -9.98 -0.53
CA ALA A 157 -13.10 -11.37 -0.67
C ALA A 157 -12.42 -12.31 0.34
N ALA A 158 -11.11 -12.53 0.25
CA ALA A 158 -10.37 -13.36 1.20
C ALA A 158 -9.93 -12.56 2.44
N SER A 159 -10.02 -13.16 3.61
CA SER A 159 -9.54 -12.63 4.89
C SER A 159 -8.06 -12.98 5.13
N TRP A 160 -7.40 -12.31 6.08
CA TRP A 160 -6.02 -12.67 6.45
C TRP A 160 -5.85 -14.13 6.91
N SER A 161 -6.88 -14.72 7.53
CA SER A 161 -6.84 -16.11 7.96
C SER A 161 -6.79 -17.11 6.81
N ASP A 162 -7.25 -16.74 5.62
CA ASP A 162 -7.28 -17.64 4.46
C ASP A 162 -5.89 -17.91 3.86
N TYR A 163 -4.88 -17.10 4.22
CA TYR A 163 -3.53 -17.19 3.65
C TYR A 163 -2.43 -16.85 4.67
N ALA A 164 -2.72 -16.96 5.97
CA ALA A 164 -1.81 -16.61 7.05
C ALA A 164 -0.51 -17.45 7.06
N ASP A 165 -0.50 -18.60 6.39
CA ASP A 165 0.68 -19.44 6.18
C ASP A 165 1.64 -18.89 5.10
N LEU A 166 1.17 -17.96 4.27
CA LEU A 166 1.91 -17.44 3.12
C LEU A 166 2.37 -15.99 3.28
N PHE A 167 1.60 -15.14 3.99
CA PHE A 167 1.87 -13.70 4.09
C PHE A 167 1.65 -13.13 5.51
N ASP A 168 2.41 -12.06 5.81
CA ASP A 168 2.57 -11.49 7.15
C ASP A 168 1.56 -10.37 7.50
N ASP A 169 0.46 -10.21 6.77
CA ASP A 169 -0.44 -9.05 6.92
C ASP A 169 -0.97 -8.89 8.36
N SER A 170 -1.36 -10.01 8.96
CA SER A 170 -1.80 -10.05 10.36
C SER A 170 -0.66 -9.78 11.35
N ASN A 171 0.56 -10.24 11.04
CA ASN A 171 1.77 -10.03 11.84
C ASN A 171 2.14 -8.55 11.92
N ILE A 172 2.07 -7.82 10.81
CA ILE A 172 2.31 -6.36 10.78
C ILE A 172 1.31 -5.63 11.67
N ASN A 173 0.02 -5.97 11.55
CA ASN A 173 -1.03 -5.35 12.36
C ASN A 173 -0.81 -5.61 13.87
N GLN A 174 -0.37 -6.81 14.24
CA GLN A 174 -0.06 -7.15 15.62
C GLN A 174 1.19 -6.41 16.12
N ASP A 175 2.27 -6.36 15.33
CA ASP A 175 3.49 -5.62 15.67
C ASP A 175 3.20 -4.16 15.96
N MET A 176 2.36 -3.52 15.14
CA MET A 176 1.96 -2.11 15.33
C MET A 176 1.21 -1.85 16.65
N LYS A 177 0.50 -2.85 17.19
CA LYS A 177 -0.21 -2.73 18.48
C LYS A 177 0.72 -2.86 19.68
N GLN A 178 1.94 -3.37 19.49
CA GLN A 178 2.91 -3.49 20.56
C GLN A 178 3.52 -2.14 20.93
N SER A 179 4.02 -2.05 22.17
CA SER A 179 4.89 -0.94 22.59
C SER A 179 6.13 -0.85 21.70
N TYR A 180 6.65 0.35 21.45
CA TYR A 180 7.84 0.56 20.60
C TYR A 180 9.03 -0.35 20.94
N ALA A 181 9.27 -0.63 22.23
CA ALA A 181 10.36 -1.50 22.70
C ALA A 181 10.19 -2.99 22.31
N LYS A 182 8.99 -3.41 21.91
CA LYS A 182 8.67 -4.81 21.54
C LYS A 182 8.42 -4.99 20.05
N ARG A 183 8.27 -3.89 19.29
CA ARG A 183 8.14 -3.96 17.83
C ARG A 183 9.38 -4.56 17.19
N THR A 184 9.13 -5.30 16.12
CA THR A 184 10.11 -5.91 15.23
C THR A 184 10.92 -4.84 14.54
N VAL A 185 10.24 -3.84 13.97
CA VAL A 185 10.88 -2.64 13.46
C VAL A 185 11.14 -1.69 14.62
N ARG A 186 12.41 -1.51 14.98
CA ARG A 186 12.83 -0.62 16.07
C ARG A 186 12.59 0.83 15.68
N VAL A 187 11.84 1.55 16.50
CA VAL A 187 11.54 2.97 16.31
C VAL A 187 12.15 3.77 17.46
N ALA A 188 12.93 4.80 17.12
CA ALA A 188 13.51 5.74 18.08
C ALA A 188 13.36 7.18 17.56
N GLN A 189 13.04 8.13 18.45
CA GLN A 189 12.94 9.55 18.11
C GLN A 189 14.31 10.22 18.21
N LEU A 190 14.70 10.96 17.18
CA LEU A 190 15.94 11.76 17.14
C LEU A 190 15.65 13.17 16.64
N MET A 191 16.48 14.15 17.04
CA MET A 191 16.46 15.54 16.55
C MET A 191 15.09 16.25 16.60
N ARG A 192 14.27 15.96 17.62
CA ARG A 192 12.90 16.52 17.76
C ARG A 192 12.87 18.04 17.64
N GLY A 193 13.83 18.75 18.24
CA GLY A 193 13.87 20.21 18.26
C GLY A 193 14.01 20.81 16.85
N ASP A 194 14.83 20.22 15.99
CA ASP A 194 15.02 20.72 14.63
C ASP A 194 13.79 20.45 13.76
N ALA A 195 13.18 19.27 13.87
CA ALA A 195 11.91 18.98 13.20
C ALA A 195 10.78 19.94 13.66
N GLN A 196 10.76 20.33 14.93
CA GLN A 196 9.76 21.28 15.45
C GLN A 196 9.89 22.69 14.86
N LYS A 197 11.11 23.14 14.52
CA LYS A 197 11.34 24.43 13.83
C LYS A 197 10.70 24.42 12.45
N VAL A 198 10.91 23.36 11.67
CA VAL A 198 10.27 23.18 10.34
C VAL A 198 8.74 23.15 10.47
N TRP A 199 8.20 22.48 11.49
CA TRP A 199 6.76 22.52 11.74
C TRP A 199 6.24 23.92 12.08
N LEU A 200 7.02 24.74 12.80
CA LEU A 200 6.65 26.13 13.08
C LEU A 200 6.64 26.96 11.80
N GLU A 201 7.67 26.83 10.96
CA GLU A 201 7.72 27.47 9.63
C GLU A 201 6.49 27.09 8.80
N TYR A 202 6.21 25.79 8.70
CA TYR A 202 5.07 25.28 7.95
C TYR A 202 3.72 25.81 8.48
N ARG A 203 3.55 25.94 9.81
CA ARG A 203 2.34 26.53 10.41
C ARG A 203 2.14 27.99 10.00
N ASN A 204 3.24 28.74 9.88
CA ASN A 204 3.22 30.16 9.53
C ASN A 204 3.04 30.42 8.02
N LEU A 205 3.11 29.38 7.17
CA LEU A 205 2.81 29.54 5.75
C LEU A 205 1.33 29.95 5.54
N PRO A 206 1.08 31.05 4.81
CA PRO A 206 -0.28 31.51 4.54
C PRO A 206 -1.06 30.50 3.67
N ASN A 207 -0.38 29.85 2.71
CA ASN A 207 -0.97 28.92 1.74
C ASN A 207 -0.51 27.47 1.96
N LYS A 208 -0.46 27.01 3.22
CA LYS A 208 -0.06 25.61 3.53
C LYS A 208 -1.09 24.60 3.00
N THR A 209 -0.61 23.59 2.27
CA THR A 209 -1.44 22.52 1.71
C THR A 209 -1.82 21.48 2.75
N ARG A 210 -3.10 21.24 2.99
CA ARG A 210 -3.57 20.08 3.76
C ARG A 210 -4.17 19.04 2.81
N TYR A 211 -3.90 17.78 3.07
CA TYR A 211 -4.50 16.65 2.36
C TYR A 211 -4.96 15.59 3.35
#